data_AF-A0A968Q504-F1
#
_entry.id   AF-A0A968Q504-F1
#
_cell.length_a   1.000
_cell.length_b   1.000
_cell.length_c   1.000
_cell.angle_alpha   90.00
_cell.angle_beta   90.00
_cell.angle_gamma   90.00
#
_symmetry.space_group_name_H-M   'P 1'
#
loop_
_entity.id
_entity.type
_entity.pdbx_description
1 polymer ?
#
loop_
_entity_poly.entity_id
_entity_poly.type
_entity_poly.pdbx_seq_one_letter_code
_entity_poly.pdbx_strand_id
1 'polypeptide(L)'
;MEPFRQSYATLPRHPLMVCAVLVENPMNLGGLCRTAEAFRLERLVLRDLSLARNRKFRQVAVTTHQWQPLAESSLEKSADLALPAASAGLPDCGAGRAGWGRVADAGHAAQTHGASAGARANRHSN
;
A
#
# COMPACT_ATOMS: atom_id res chain seq x y z
N MET A 1 22.64 14.30 -30.62
CA MET A 1 22.91 14.35 -29.17
C MET A 1 21.62 13.89 -28.49
N GLU A 2 21.31 12.59 -28.59
CA GLU A 2 20.06 12.02 -28.08
C GLU A 2 20.15 11.75 -26.57
N PRO A 3 19.03 11.84 -25.83
CA PRO A 3 19.03 12.40 -24.48
C PRO A 3 19.19 11.31 -23.42
N PHE A 4 20.25 11.42 -22.62
CA PHE A 4 20.54 10.55 -21.47
C PHE A 4 19.38 10.43 -20.45
N ARG A 5 18.36 11.30 -20.53
CA ARG A 5 17.20 11.29 -19.62
C ARG A 5 16.00 10.46 -20.08
N GLN A 6 15.91 10.03 -21.34
CA GLN A 6 14.76 9.25 -21.82
C GLN A 6 14.70 7.84 -21.19
N SER A 7 15.84 7.19 -21.01
CA SER A 7 15.92 5.87 -20.34
C SER A 7 15.60 5.94 -18.84
N TYR A 8 15.72 7.11 -18.21
CA TYR A 8 15.51 7.25 -16.78
C TYR A 8 14.06 6.94 -16.36
N ALA A 9 13.09 7.24 -17.23
CA ALA A 9 11.68 6.96 -17.00
C ALA A 9 11.35 5.46 -17.00
N THR A 10 12.11 4.65 -17.77
CA THR A 10 11.88 3.22 -17.98
C THR A 10 12.72 2.31 -17.08
N LEU A 11 13.70 2.86 -16.36
CA LEU A 11 14.48 2.11 -15.37
C LEU A 11 13.55 1.53 -14.27
N PRO A 12 13.87 0.33 -13.75
CA PRO A 12 13.04 -0.34 -12.74
C PRO A 12 12.89 0.52 -11.48
N ARG A 13 11.74 0.35 -10.82
CA ARG A 13 11.41 0.98 -9.53
C ARG A 13 11.22 -0.11 -8.48
N HIS A 14 11.53 0.23 -7.23
CA HIS A 14 11.28 -0.66 -6.11
C HIS A 14 9.78 -0.71 -5.79
N PRO A 15 9.19 -1.90 -5.54
CA PRO A 15 7.77 -2.08 -5.22
C PRO A 15 7.48 -1.64 -3.78
N LEU A 16 7.83 -0.40 -3.48
CA LEU A 16 7.64 0.26 -2.20
C LEU A 16 6.98 1.61 -2.48
N MET A 17 5.87 1.84 -1.77
CA MET A 17 5.12 3.09 -1.84
C MET A 17 5.22 3.82 -0.50
N VAL A 18 5.29 5.14 -0.55
CA VAL A 18 5.27 6.00 0.64
C VAL A 18 3.95 6.74 0.68
N CYS A 19 3.18 6.54 1.76
CA CYS A 19 1.93 7.25 1.97
C CYS A 19 2.17 8.48 2.88
N ALA A 20 2.12 9.67 2.29
CA ALA A 20 2.39 10.94 2.96
C ALA A 20 1.13 11.82 3.12
N VAL A 21 -0.06 11.20 3.11
CA VAL A 21 -1.36 11.89 3.19
C VAL A 21 -1.59 12.65 4.51
N LEU A 22 -0.84 12.32 5.56
CA LEU A 22 -0.89 12.99 6.87
C LEU A 22 0.15 14.11 7.01
N VAL A 23 1.01 14.31 6.01
CA VAL A 23 2.06 15.33 6.07
C VAL A 23 1.55 16.62 5.45
N GLU A 24 1.34 17.64 6.28
CA GLU A 24 0.78 18.93 5.84
C GLU A 24 1.87 19.94 5.43
N ASN A 25 3.08 19.80 5.99
CA ASN A 25 4.16 20.73 5.73
C ASN A 25 4.73 20.51 4.30
N PRO A 26 4.63 21.50 3.39
CA PRO A 26 5.10 21.35 2.01
C PRO A 26 6.60 21.16 1.88
N MET A 27 7.41 21.66 2.85
CA MET A 27 8.86 21.44 2.85
C MET A 27 9.20 19.96 3.13
N ASN A 28 8.48 19.34 4.08
CA ASN A 28 8.65 17.93 4.43
C ASN A 28 8.25 17.04 3.26
N LEU A 29 7.14 17.35 2.59
CA LEU A 29 6.73 16.66 1.36
C LEU A 29 7.78 16.78 0.25
N GLY A 30 8.40 17.96 0.10
CA GLY A 30 9.48 18.13 -0.88
C GLY A 30 10.72 17.30 -0.56
N GLY A 31 11.05 17.15 0.73
CA GLY A 31 12.11 16.25 1.20
C GLY A 31 11.78 14.78 0.93
N LEU A 32 10.56 14.36 1.27
CA LEU A 32 10.07 13.00 0.98
C LEU A 32 10.07 12.69 -0.52
N CYS A 33 9.69 13.66 -1.37
CA CYS A 33 9.76 13.53 -2.83
C CYS A 33 11.18 13.26 -3.32
N ARG A 34 12.18 13.95 -2.75
CA ARG A 34 13.60 13.71 -3.09
C ARG A 34 14.08 12.35 -2.64
N THR A 35 13.72 11.96 -1.43
CA THR A 35 14.09 10.65 -0.88
C THR A 35 13.44 9.53 -1.69
N ALA A 36 12.15 9.66 -2.01
CA ALA A 36 11.42 8.69 -2.83
C ALA A 36 12.04 8.53 -4.23
N GLU A 37 12.44 9.64 -4.85
CA GLU A 37 13.10 9.60 -6.17
C GLU A 37 14.49 8.97 -6.10
N ALA A 38 15.29 9.32 -5.08
CA ALA A 38 16.63 8.77 -4.89
C ALA A 38 16.60 7.25 -4.70
N PHE A 39 15.59 6.73 -4.01
CA PHE A 39 15.35 5.30 -3.84
C PHE A 39 14.53 4.67 -4.96
N ARG A 40 14.15 5.42 -6.00
CA ARG A 40 13.37 4.89 -7.14
C ARG A 40 12.11 4.15 -6.70
N LEU A 41 11.38 4.74 -5.76
CA LEU A 41 10.15 4.15 -5.24
C LEU A 41 9.06 4.11 -6.30
N GLU A 42 8.19 3.11 -6.23
CA GLU A 42 7.08 2.94 -7.15
C GLU A 42 6.18 4.19 -7.17
N ARG A 43 5.85 4.73 -5.99
CA ARG A 43 4.94 5.86 -5.86
C ARG A 43 5.04 6.58 -4.52
N LEU A 44 4.88 7.90 -4.56
CA LEU A 44 4.65 8.74 -3.39
C LEU A 44 3.21 9.24 -3.40
N VAL A 45 2.45 8.91 -2.37
CA VAL A 45 1.03 9.26 -2.27
C VAL A 45 0.85 10.48 -1.39
N LEU A 46 0.16 11.49 -1.92
CA LEU A 46 -0.12 12.76 -1.29
C LEU A 46 -1.62 12.89 -1.01
N ARG A 47 -1.99 13.77 -0.07
CA ARG A 47 -3.39 14.13 0.18
C ARG A 47 -4.03 14.87 -1.00
N ASP A 48 -3.25 15.77 -1.63
CA ASP A 48 -3.67 16.61 -2.75
C ASP A 48 -2.46 16.87 -3.65
N LEU A 49 -2.58 16.59 -4.96
CA LEU A 49 -1.51 16.83 -5.93
C LEU A 49 -1.19 18.33 -6.14
N SER A 50 -2.09 19.22 -5.74
CA SER A 50 -1.86 20.67 -5.73
C SER A 50 -0.68 21.05 -4.83
N LEU A 51 -0.37 20.24 -3.81
CA LEU A 51 0.80 20.42 -2.95
C LEU A 51 2.12 20.34 -3.75
N ALA A 52 2.16 19.55 -4.83
CA ALA A 52 3.33 19.47 -5.72
C ALA A 52 3.56 20.76 -6.53
N ARG A 53 2.54 21.63 -6.63
CA ARG A 53 2.65 22.94 -7.29
C ARG A 53 3.13 24.05 -6.35
N ASN A 54 3.13 23.80 -5.04
CA ASN A 54 3.52 24.78 -4.03
C ASN A 54 5.00 25.20 -4.19
N ARG A 55 5.27 26.50 -4.11
CA ARG A 55 6.63 27.05 -4.22
C ARG A 55 7.58 26.48 -3.16
N LYS A 56 7.11 26.31 -1.92
CA LYS A 56 7.92 25.75 -0.81
C LYS A 56 8.27 24.28 -1.08
N PHE A 57 7.30 23.51 -1.57
CA PHE A 57 7.53 22.13 -1.99
C PHE A 57 8.59 22.07 -3.10
N ARG A 58 8.44 22.86 -4.17
CA ARG A 58 9.39 22.87 -5.30
C ARG A 58 10.78 23.35 -4.91
N GLN A 59 10.88 24.27 -3.95
CA GLN A 59 12.18 24.72 -3.43
C GLN A 59 12.98 23.57 -2.80
N VAL A 60 12.31 22.67 -2.07
CA VAL A 60 12.98 21.50 -1.48
C VAL A 60 13.09 20.36 -2.47
N ALA A 61 12.03 20.06 -3.22
CA ALA A 61 11.96 18.97 -4.18
C ALA A 61 12.88 19.17 -5.39
N VAL A 62 13.25 20.42 -5.68
CA VAL A 62 14.01 20.83 -6.87
C VAL A 62 13.28 20.32 -8.12
N THR A 63 13.84 19.35 -8.85
CA THR A 63 13.27 18.75 -10.06
C THR A 63 12.75 17.33 -9.87
N THR A 64 12.86 16.75 -8.67
CA THR A 64 12.50 15.33 -8.43
C THR A 64 11.03 15.02 -8.65
N HIS A 65 10.14 16.00 -8.42
CA HIS A 65 8.71 15.89 -8.67
C HIS A 65 8.32 15.65 -10.14
N GLN A 66 9.24 15.84 -11.09
CA GLN A 66 9.03 15.53 -12.51
C GLN A 66 9.31 14.06 -12.84
N TRP A 67 10.04 13.37 -11.97
CA TRP A 67 10.52 12.00 -12.18
C TRP A 67 9.84 11.00 -11.25
N GLN A 68 9.54 11.42 -10.02
CA GLN A 68 8.89 10.57 -9.03
C GLN A 68 7.41 10.43 -9.35
N PRO A 69 6.87 9.21 -9.50
CA PRO A 69 5.44 9.02 -9.66
C PRO A 69 4.71 9.48 -8.39
N LEU A 70 3.82 10.45 -8.56
CA LEU A 70 2.94 10.98 -7.51
C LEU A 70 1.53 10.45 -7.71
N ALA A 71 0.83 10.12 -6.62
CA ALA A 71 -0.59 9.86 -6.65
C ALA A 71 -1.32 10.60 -5.54
N GLU A 72 -2.62 10.73 -5.71
CA GLU A 72 -3.51 11.35 -4.75
C GLU A 72 -4.36 10.30 -4.04
N SER A 73 -4.52 10.42 -2.72
CA SER A 73 -5.53 9.64 -2.01
C SER A 73 -6.09 10.41 -0.82
N SER A 74 -7.40 10.31 -0.61
CA SER A 74 -8.05 10.81 0.61
C SER A 74 -7.71 9.93 1.81
N LEU A 75 -7.77 10.50 3.02
CA LEU A 75 -7.49 9.78 4.27
C LEU A 75 -8.37 8.54 4.44
N GLU A 76 -9.64 8.62 4.05
CA GLU A 76 -10.57 7.49 4.14
C GLU A 76 -10.16 6.32 3.23
N LYS A 77 -9.54 6.64 2.08
CA LYS A 77 -9.08 5.65 1.10
C LYS A 77 -7.68 5.11 1.41
N SER A 78 -6.95 5.75 2.32
CA SER A 78 -5.55 5.40 2.62
C SER A 78 -5.40 4.08 3.37
N ALA A 79 -6.41 3.66 4.15
CA ALA A 79 -6.44 2.36 4.82
C ALA A 79 -6.46 1.19 3.81
N ASP A 80 -7.09 1.42 2.64
CA ASP A 80 -7.25 0.41 1.59
C ASP A 80 -6.04 0.36 0.64
N LEU A 81 -5.24 1.43 0.60
CA LEU A 81 -3.97 1.48 -0.14
C LEU A 81 -2.95 0.44 0.37
N ALA A 82 -3.16 -0.13 1.56
CA ALA A 82 -2.30 -1.13 2.19
C ALA A 82 -2.53 -2.59 1.71
N LEU A 83 -3.47 -2.88 0.81
CA LEU A 83 -3.75 -4.26 0.37
C LEU A 83 -3.87 -4.33 -1.17
N PRO A 84 -2.78 -4.70 -1.87
CA PRO A 84 -2.56 -6.12 -2.17
C PRO A 84 -1.06 -6.53 -2.15
N ALA A 85 -0.31 -6.14 -1.12
CA ALA A 85 1.05 -6.67 -0.91
C ALA A 85 1.06 -8.08 -0.27
N ALA A 86 -0.09 -8.58 0.17
CA ALA A 86 -0.20 -9.88 0.85
C ALA A 86 -0.10 -11.09 -0.10
N SER A 87 -0.26 -10.93 -1.42
CA SER A 87 -0.17 -12.04 -2.39
C SER A 87 1.20 -12.18 -3.07
N ALA A 88 2.06 -11.17 -2.98
CA ALA A 88 3.44 -11.25 -3.45
C ALA A 88 4.31 -11.52 -2.22
N GLY A 89 4.72 -12.78 -2.02
CA GLY A 89 5.56 -13.17 -0.90
C GLY A 89 6.75 -12.21 -0.74
N LEU A 90 6.73 -11.43 0.33
CA LEU A 90 7.84 -10.54 0.65
C LEU A 90 9.10 -11.41 0.84
N PRO A 91 10.22 -11.06 0.17
CA PRO A 91 11.48 -11.73 0.45
C PRO A 91 11.81 -11.55 1.94
N ASP A 92 12.07 -12.67 2.61
CA ASP A 92 12.49 -12.75 4.01
C ASP A 92 13.89 -12.16 4.16
N CYS A 93 13.97 -10.83 4.14
CA CYS A 93 15.16 -10.11 4.56
C CYS A 93 15.19 -10.23 6.08
N GLY A 94 16.02 -11.13 6.60
CA GLY A 94 16.14 -11.51 8.01
C GLY A 94 16.49 -10.35 8.97
N ALA A 95 15.51 -9.49 9.22
CA ALA A 95 15.45 -8.61 10.37
C ALA A 95 14.19 -9.03 11.15
N GLY A 96 14.40 -9.45 12.40
CA GLY A 96 13.47 -10.25 13.19
C GLY A 96 11.99 -9.87 13.07
N ARG A 97 11.15 -10.89 12.85
CA ARG A 97 9.70 -10.81 13.02
C ARG A 97 9.39 -10.49 14.49
N ALA A 98 9.25 -9.22 14.79
CA ALA A 98 8.54 -8.75 15.97
C ALA A 98 7.32 -7.96 15.49
N GLY A 99 6.19 -8.66 15.41
CA GLY A 99 4.84 -8.13 15.60
C GLY A 99 4.43 -6.92 14.76
N TRP A 100 4.01 -7.14 13.51
CA TRP A 100 3.01 -6.28 12.89
C TRP A 100 1.71 -7.10 12.86
N GLY A 101 0.72 -6.61 13.60
CA GLY A 101 -0.40 -7.38 14.12
C GLY A 101 -1.16 -8.18 13.08
N ARG A 102 -1.31 -9.48 13.36
CA ARG A 102 -2.46 -10.25 12.92
C ARG A 102 -3.71 -9.60 13.51
N VAL A 103 -4.41 -8.79 12.74
CA VAL A 103 -5.87 -8.68 12.89
C VAL A 103 -6.45 -9.74 11.97
N ALA A 104 -6.42 -10.98 12.47
CA ALA A 104 -7.23 -12.04 11.92
C ALA A 104 -8.60 -11.91 12.59
N ASP A 105 -9.56 -11.29 11.90
CA ASP A 105 -10.97 -11.47 12.22
C ASP A 105 -11.35 -12.90 11.80
N ALA A 106 -11.03 -13.85 12.67
CA ALA A 106 -11.67 -15.15 12.71
C ALA A 106 -12.86 -15.03 13.66
N GLY A 107 -14.07 -14.88 13.11
CA GLY A 107 -15.26 -14.80 13.93
C GLY A 107 -16.54 -14.78 13.11
N HIS A 108 -16.92 -15.92 12.51
CA HIS A 108 -18.29 -16.46 12.53
C HIS A 108 -18.34 -17.81 11.80
N ALA A 109 -17.92 -18.87 12.49
CA ALA A 109 -18.37 -20.24 12.20
C ALA A 109 -18.25 -21.08 13.48
N ALA A 110 -19.33 -21.11 14.28
CA ALA A 110 -19.68 -22.24 15.14
C ALA A 110 -20.98 -21.93 15.92
N GLN A 111 -22.11 -22.46 15.44
CA GLN A 111 -23.17 -22.91 16.33
C GLN A 111 -23.44 -24.38 15.99
N THR A 112 -22.75 -25.26 16.71
CA THR A 112 -23.08 -26.67 16.83
C THR A 112 -23.62 -26.90 18.23
N HIS A 113 -24.90 -27.20 18.34
CA HIS A 113 -25.45 -27.97 19.45
C HIS A 113 -26.39 -29.04 18.87
N GLY A 114 -25.94 -30.28 18.95
CA GLY A 114 -26.75 -31.46 18.72
C GLY A 114 -27.39 -31.95 20.02
N ALA A 115 -28.59 -32.54 19.87
CA ALA A 115 -29.25 -33.55 20.70
C ALA A 115 -30.70 -33.62 20.16
N SER A 116 -31.42 -34.73 20.02
CA SER A 116 -31.20 -36.17 20.22
C SER A 116 -32.52 -36.86 19.80
N ALA A 117 -32.43 -38.12 19.36
CA ALA A 117 -33.48 -39.15 19.41
C ALA A 117 -34.70 -39.09 18.46
N GLY A 118 -35.01 -40.24 17.83
CA GLY A 118 -36.41 -40.62 17.58
C GLY A 118 -36.76 -41.24 16.22
N ALA A 119 -36.57 -42.56 16.11
CA ALA A 119 -37.55 -43.52 15.56
C ALA A 119 -37.85 -43.64 14.04
N ARG A 120 -37.72 -44.91 13.61
CA ARG A 120 -38.62 -45.70 12.74
C ARG A 120 -38.61 -45.49 11.20
N ALA A 121 -37.89 -46.43 10.57
CA ALA A 121 -38.40 -47.43 9.62
C ALA A 121 -39.40 -47.02 8.52
N ASN A 122 -39.02 -47.21 7.25
CA ASN A 122 -39.84 -48.01 6.34
C ASN A 122 -38.99 -48.65 5.22
N ARG A 123 -38.78 -49.96 5.34
CA ARG A 123 -38.45 -50.86 4.22
C ARG A 123 -39.79 -51.33 3.68
N HIS A 124 -40.14 -51.05 2.43
CA HIS A 124 -41.00 -51.93 1.65
C HIS A 124 -40.63 -51.82 0.18
N SER A 125 -40.01 -52.88 -0.31
CA SER A 125 -40.02 -53.29 -1.71
C SER A 125 -41.44 -53.70 -2.10
N ASN A 126 -41.89 -53.29 -3.27
CA ASN A 126 -42.60 -54.18 -4.21
C ASN A 126 -42.45 -53.61 -5.62
#